data_AF-A0A9R0QT44-F1
#
_entry.id   AF-A0A9R0QT44-F1
#
_cell.length_a   1.000
_cell.length_b   1.000
_cell.length_c   1.000
_cell.angle_alpha   90.00
_cell.angle_beta   90.00
_cell.angle_gamma   90.00
#
_symmetry.space_group_name_H-M   'P 1'
#
loop_
_entity.id
_entity.type
_entity.pdbx_description
1 polymer ?
#
loop_
_entity_poly.entity_id
_entity_poly.type
_entity_poly.pdbx_seq_one_letter_code
_entity_poly.pdbx_strand_id
1 'polypeptide(L)'
;MQQRRGRPSGTDGSDFSYRMVVDSRYQRVADGRSRLARLMLVQTLHQVAGGALLLLSLSKGAEINKFAVLSLAAGLLAILLGEFGRRRTVAVFLRLYTSLSSIAIAFSVTCIIRSDLFVKITKQNTAAITSYEMFDVVRVALGVLLQLVVIATTTRLLQNMSPPKRTS
;
A
#
# COMPACT_ATOMS: atom_id res chain seq x y z
N MET A 1 -50.34 23.49 20.23
CA MET A 1 -50.02 22.06 20.29
C MET A 1 -48.64 21.83 19.70
N GLN A 2 -47.69 21.43 20.52
CA GLN A 2 -46.28 21.28 20.17
C GLN A 2 -46.11 19.97 19.39
N GLN A 3 -45.83 20.06 18.08
CA GLN A 3 -45.44 18.89 17.29
C GLN A 3 -44.16 18.31 17.90
N ARG A 4 -44.29 17.21 18.64
CA ARG A 4 -43.16 16.34 18.96
C ARG A 4 -42.59 15.91 17.62
N ARG A 5 -41.42 16.44 17.24
CA ARG A 5 -40.60 15.91 16.15
C ARG A 5 -40.39 14.42 16.46
N GLY A 6 -41.21 13.57 15.84
CA GLY A 6 -41.09 12.14 15.95
C GLY A 6 -39.65 11.74 15.63
N ARG A 7 -39.11 10.84 16.45
CA ARG A 7 -37.82 10.20 16.21
C ARG A 7 -37.80 9.70 14.75
N PRO A 8 -36.77 10.00 13.93
CA PRO A 8 -36.74 9.58 12.54
C PRO A 8 -37.02 8.08 12.46
N SER A 9 -38.05 7.70 11.69
CA SER A 9 -38.41 6.30 11.47
C SER A 9 -37.16 5.56 10.98
N GLY A 10 -36.80 4.47 11.67
CA GLY A 10 -35.61 3.67 11.36
C GLY A 10 -34.43 3.79 12.34
N THR A 11 -34.57 4.53 13.44
CA THR A 11 -33.52 4.62 14.49
C THR A 11 -33.78 3.75 15.73
N ASP A 12 -34.86 2.96 15.75
CA ASP A 12 -35.19 2.00 16.82
C ASP A 12 -34.69 0.58 16.56
N GLY A 13 -34.01 0.36 15.43
CA GLY A 13 -33.46 -0.94 15.04
C GLY A 13 -34.49 -1.92 14.45
N SER A 14 -35.75 -1.50 14.27
CA SER A 14 -36.78 -2.31 13.61
C SER A 14 -36.72 -2.24 12.09
N ASP A 15 -36.10 -1.19 11.53
CA ASP A 15 -36.00 -0.97 10.09
C ASP A 15 -34.97 -1.92 9.45
N PHE A 16 -35.50 -2.97 8.83
CA PHE A 16 -34.73 -3.96 8.06
C PHE A 16 -33.89 -3.30 6.96
N SER A 17 -34.41 -2.26 6.30
CA SER A 17 -33.71 -1.57 5.22
C SER A 17 -32.48 -0.81 5.74
N TYR A 18 -32.61 -0.16 6.91
CA TYR A 18 -31.49 0.47 7.59
C TYR A 18 -30.42 -0.55 8.01
N ARG A 19 -30.83 -1.69 8.60
CA ARG A 19 -29.89 -2.75 9.01
C ARG A 19 -29.14 -3.36 7.83
N MET A 20 -29.79 -3.63 6.70
CA MET A 20 -29.11 -4.17 5.51
C MET A 20 -28.04 -3.23 4.95
N VAL A 21 -28.30 -1.91 4.92
CA VAL A 21 -27.33 -0.93 4.41
C VAL A 21 -26.14 -0.78 5.37
N VAL A 22 -26.40 -0.86 6.67
CA VAL A 22 -25.37 -0.75 7.72
C VAL A 22 -24.52 -2.03 7.78
N ASP A 23 -25.13 -3.21 7.80
CA ASP A 23 -24.45 -4.50 7.86
C ASP A 23 -23.58 -4.74 6.61
N SER A 24 -24.10 -4.40 5.42
CA SER A 24 -23.32 -4.50 4.18
C SER A 24 -22.10 -3.56 4.16
N ARG A 25 -22.15 -2.39 4.81
CA ARG A 25 -20.97 -1.52 4.97
C ARG A 25 -19.96 -2.11 5.92
N TYR A 26 -20.39 -2.60 7.08
CA TYR A 26 -19.48 -3.24 8.04
C TYR A 26 -18.77 -4.43 7.42
N GLN A 27 -19.49 -5.24 6.64
CA GLN A 27 -18.91 -6.35 5.89
C GLN A 27 -17.87 -5.88 4.87
N ARG A 28 -18.17 -4.87 4.04
CA ARG A 28 -17.20 -4.29 3.09
C ARG A 28 -15.95 -3.71 3.75
N VAL A 29 -16.09 -3.12 4.94
CA VAL A 29 -14.95 -2.61 5.72
C VAL A 29 -14.11 -3.78 6.25
N ALA A 30 -14.75 -4.84 6.77
CA ALA A 30 -14.04 -6.04 7.23
C ALA A 30 -13.30 -6.74 6.08
N ASP A 31 -13.95 -6.90 4.93
CA ASP A 31 -13.35 -7.48 3.72
C ASP A 31 -12.20 -6.63 3.19
N GLY A 32 -12.37 -5.31 3.14
CA GLY A 32 -11.31 -4.39 2.77
C GLY A 32 -10.11 -4.46 3.71
N ARG A 33 -10.34 -4.59 5.02
CA ARG A 33 -9.27 -4.75 6.03
C ARG A 33 -8.53 -6.07 5.89
N SER A 34 -9.24 -7.18 5.65
CA SER A 34 -8.61 -8.50 5.48
C SER A 34 -7.77 -8.54 4.19
N ARG A 35 -8.29 -7.97 3.10
CA ARG A 35 -7.56 -7.84 1.84
C ARG A 35 -6.33 -6.95 2.01
N LEU A 36 -6.46 -5.82 2.71
CA LEU A 36 -5.34 -4.94 2.98
C LEU A 36 -4.26 -5.63 3.84
N ALA A 37 -4.65 -6.44 4.83
CA ALA A 37 -3.71 -7.22 5.64
C ALA A 37 -2.87 -8.17 4.77
N ARG A 38 -3.51 -8.88 3.82
CA ARG A 38 -2.80 -9.74 2.87
C ARG A 38 -1.84 -8.94 1.98
N LEU A 39 -2.27 -7.80 1.46
CA LEU A 39 -1.41 -6.93 0.64
C LEU A 39 -0.21 -6.40 1.43
N MET A 40 -0.40 -6.03 2.69
CA MET A 40 0.68 -5.60 3.58
C MET A 40 1.69 -6.72 3.86
N LEU A 41 1.22 -7.96 4.01
CA LEU A 41 2.11 -9.13 4.10
C LEU A 41 2.97 -9.24 2.84
N VAL A 42 2.35 -9.16 1.66
CA VAL A 42 3.08 -9.22 0.37
C VAL A 42 4.06 -8.05 0.24
N GLN A 43 3.68 -6.83 0.65
CA GLN A 43 4.59 -5.69 0.69
C GLN A 43 5.76 -5.89 1.66
N THR A 44 5.53 -6.57 2.77
CA THR A 44 6.60 -6.90 3.73
C THR A 44 7.58 -7.89 3.12
N LEU A 45 7.08 -8.95 2.48
CA LEU A 45 7.92 -9.91 1.74
C LEU A 45 8.69 -9.23 0.61
N HIS A 46 8.03 -8.32 -0.12
CA HIS A 46 8.70 -7.45 -1.07
C HIS A 46 9.80 -6.65 -0.35
N GLN A 47 9.53 -5.93 0.73
CA GLN A 47 10.58 -5.16 1.43
C GLN A 47 11.78 -6.01 1.86
N VAL A 48 11.54 -7.21 2.41
CA VAL A 48 12.59 -8.16 2.81
C VAL A 48 13.44 -8.59 1.61
N ALA A 49 12.84 -8.95 0.48
CA ALA A 49 13.59 -9.31 -0.71
C ALA A 49 14.46 -8.15 -1.24
N GLY A 50 14.06 -6.90 -1.01
CA GLY A 50 14.79 -5.72 -1.47
C GLY A 50 15.98 -5.45 -0.58
N GLY A 51 15.79 -5.58 0.74
CA GLY A 51 16.89 -5.56 1.70
C GLY A 51 17.90 -6.67 1.43
N ALA A 52 17.44 -7.88 1.13
CA ALA A 52 18.33 -9.01 0.82
C ALA A 52 19.18 -8.75 -0.45
N LEU A 53 18.57 -8.23 -1.52
CA LEU A 53 19.29 -7.86 -2.73
C LEU A 53 20.27 -6.70 -2.52
N LEU A 54 19.89 -5.69 -1.71
CA LEU A 54 20.78 -4.59 -1.34
C LEU A 54 22.00 -5.10 -0.55
N LEU A 55 21.79 -5.98 0.42
CA LEU A 55 22.87 -6.60 1.20
C LEU A 55 23.76 -7.48 0.33
N LEU A 56 23.18 -8.23 -0.61
CA LEU A 56 23.95 -9.03 -1.57
C LEU A 56 24.83 -8.15 -2.46
N SER A 57 24.28 -7.06 -3.01
CA SER A 57 25.05 -6.09 -3.80
C SER A 57 26.19 -5.47 -2.97
N LEU A 58 25.93 -5.09 -1.72
CA LEU A 58 26.96 -4.55 -0.82
C LEU A 58 28.06 -5.58 -0.52
N SER A 59 27.70 -6.85 -0.33
CA SER A 59 28.67 -7.94 -0.13
C SER A 59 29.57 -8.19 -1.34
N LYS A 60 29.12 -7.79 -2.54
CA LYS A 60 29.88 -7.84 -3.79
C LYS A 60 30.72 -6.59 -4.03
N GLY A 61 30.77 -5.67 -3.07
CA GLY A 61 31.56 -4.43 -3.15
C GLY A 61 30.90 -3.32 -3.96
N ALA A 62 29.59 -3.43 -4.24
CA ALA A 62 28.86 -2.35 -4.90
C ALA A 62 28.73 -1.12 -3.97
N GLU A 63 28.76 0.07 -4.56
CA GLU A 63 28.52 1.30 -3.81
C GLU A 63 27.12 1.36 -3.23
N ILE A 64 26.99 2.03 -2.07
CA ILE A 64 25.71 2.19 -1.40
C ILE A 64 24.80 3.13 -2.21
N ASN A 65 23.74 2.56 -2.78
CA ASN A 65 22.73 3.36 -3.46
C ASN A 65 21.80 4.04 -2.46
N LYS A 66 21.91 5.37 -2.33
CA LYS A 66 21.10 6.20 -1.43
C LYS A 66 19.60 6.02 -1.68
N PHE A 67 19.16 5.86 -2.93
CA PHE A 67 17.75 5.65 -3.25
C PHE A 67 17.25 4.28 -2.79
N ALA A 68 18.08 3.24 -2.86
CA ALA A 68 17.73 1.92 -2.32
C ALA A 68 17.57 1.98 -0.79
N VAL A 69 18.47 2.68 -0.09
CA VAL A 69 18.40 2.86 1.37
C VAL A 69 17.15 3.66 1.76
N LEU A 70 16.88 4.78 1.07
CA LEU A 70 15.69 5.61 1.32
C LEU A 70 14.40 4.85 1.02
N SER A 71 14.38 4.06 -0.05
CA SER A 71 13.27 3.16 -0.37
C SER A 71 13.03 2.15 0.75
N LEU A 72 14.11 1.53 1.26
CA LEU A 72 14.03 0.56 2.34
C LEU A 72 13.46 1.19 3.61
N ALA A 73 14.00 2.36 4.01
CA ALA A 73 13.56 3.10 5.19
C ALA A 73 12.10 3.56 5.08
N ALA A 74 11.71 4.16 3.95
CA ALA A 74 10.35 4.64 3.71
C ALA A 74 9.33 3.48 3.71
N GLY A 75 9.67 2.34 3.10
CA GLY A 75 8.76 1.19 3.06
C GLY A 75 8.62 0.50 4.42
N LEU A 76 9.69 0.43 5.24
CA LEU A 76 9.59 -0.07 6.61
C LEU A 76 8.69 0.83 7.46
N LEU A 77 8.88 2.15 7.38
CA LEU A 77 8.03 3.11 8.09
C LEU A 77 6.56 3.02 7.63
N ALA A 78 6.34 2.85 6.32
CA ALA A 78 5.01 2.65 5.76
C ALA A 78 4.32 1.43 6.39
N ILE A 79 4.98 0.27 6.41
CA ILE A 79 4.42 -0.99 6.94
C ILE A 79 4.00 -0.82 8.41
N LEU A 80 4.85 -0.20 9.24
CA LEU A 80 4.55 0.07 10.65
C LEU A 80 3.29 0.93 10.81
N LEU A 81 3.22 2.05 10.10
CA LEU A 81 2.06 2.95 10.14
C LEU A 81 0.80 2.29 9.58
N GLY A 82 0.94 1.49 8.53
CA GLY A 82 -0.18 0.77 7.91
C GLY A 82 -0.76 -0.27 8.85
N GLU A 83 0.06 -1.01 9.59
CA GLU A 83 -0.42 -2.03 10.52
C GLU A 83 -1.14 -1.38 11.70
N PHE A 84 -0.60 -0.29 12.21
CA PHE A 84 -1.23 0.50 13.26
C PHE A 84 -2.59 1.08 12.80
N GLY A 85 -2.62 1.67 11.59
CA GLY A 85 -3.83 2.20 10.98
C GLY A 85 -4.89 1.14 10.71
N ARG A 86 -4.48 -0.04 10.26
CA ARG A 86 -5.37 -1.18 9.99
C ARG A 86 -5.95 -1.77 11.26
N ARG A 87 -5.15 -1.92 12.34
CA ARG A 87 -5.62 -2.43 13.64
C ARG A 87 -6.59 -1.48 14.31
N ARG A 88 -6.23 -0.19 14.38
CA ARG A 88 -7.03 0.85 15.05
C ARG A 88 -8.12 1.45 14.17
N THR A 89 -8.22 1.04 12.90
CA THR A 89 -9.21 1.55 11.93
C THR A 89 -9.13 3.08 11.76
N VAL A 90 -7.91 3.61 11.72
CA VAL A 90 -7.66 5.05 11.66
C VAL A 90 -7.29 5.46 10.23
N ALA A 91 -8.16 6.25 9.60
CA ALA A 91 -8.02 6.69 8.22
C ALA A 91 -6.71 7.43 7.94
N VAL A 92 -6.24 8.27 8.87
CA VAL A 92 -5.01 9.06 8.71
C VAL A 92 -3.79 8.16 8.53
N PHE A 93 -3.65 7.12 9.35
CA PHE A 93 -2.51 6.19 9.25
C PHE A 93 -2.56 5.35 7.96
N LEU A 94 -3.75 4.98 7.48
CA LEU A 94 -3.90 4.30 6.18
C LEU A 94 -3.50 5.21 5.01
N ARG A 95 -3.78 6.52 5.09
CA ARG A 95 -3.31 7.51 4.10
C ARG A 95 -1.79 7.64 4.15
N LEU A 96 -1.21 7.81 5.34
CA LEU A 96 0.25 7.90 5.51
C LEU A 96 0.97 6.65 4.98
N TYR A 97 0.46 5.46 5.29
CA TYR A 97 0.93 4.20 4.74
C TYR A 97 0.94 4.20 3.20
N THR A 98 -0.17 4.61 2.58
CA THR A 98 -0.29 4.61 1.12
C THR A 98 0.66 5.64 0.48
N SER A 99 0.84 6.81 1.11
CA SER A 99 1.78 7.83 0.64
C SER A 99 3.24 7.36 0.77
N LEU A 100 3.65 6.86 1.94
CA LEU A 100 5.02 6.41 2.17
C LEU A 100 5.40 5.18 1.34
N SER A 101 4.48 4.22 1.18
CA SER A 101 4.70 3.07 0.29
C SER A 101 4.86 3.51 -1.17
N SER A 102 4.11 4.53 -1.61
CA SER A 102 4.28 5.12 -2.95
C SER A 102 5.64 5.78 -3.11
N ILE A 103 6.10 6.54 -2.10
CA ILE A 103 7.44 7.15 -2.08
C ILE A 103 8.53 6.08 -2.11
N ALA A 104 8.37 4.99 -1.34
CA ALA A 104 9.32 3.89 -1.32
C ALA A 104 9.50 3.27 -2.71
N ILE A 105 8.39 3.00 -3.42
CA ILE A 105 8.42 2.47 -4.79
C ILE A 105 9.02 3.48 -5.77
N ALA A 106 8.71 4.78 -5.64
CA ALA A 106 9.31 5.81 -6.47
C ALA A 106 10.83 5.87 -6.30
N PHE A 107 11.34 5.72 -5.08
CA PHE A 107 12.78 5.60 -4.83
C PHE A 107 13.36 4.31 -5.40
N SER A 108 12.67 3.17 -5.32
CA SER A 108 13.14 1.93 -5.97
C SER A 108 13.25 2.08 -7.49
N VAL A 109 12.26 2.70 -8.13
CA VAL A 109 12.28 2.97 -9.58
C VAL A 109 13.42 3.92 -9.93
N THR A 110 13.61 4.99 -9.15
CA THR A 110 14.73 5.93 -9.33
C THR A 110 16.08 5.24 -9.18
N CYS A 111 16.20 4.29 -8.26
CA CYS A 111 17.38 3.46 -8.07
C CYS A 111 17.74 2.70 -9.35
N ILE A 112 16.76 2.05 -9.98
CA ILE A 112 16.96 1.33 -11.26
C ILE A 112 17.34 2.31 -12.38
N ILE A 113 16.60 3.41 -12.54
CA ILE A 113 16.86 4.40 -13.62
C ILE A 113 18.26 4.99 -13.53
N ARG A 114 18.77 5.25 -12.32
CA ARG A 114 20.11 5.82 -12.10
C ARG A 114 21.23 4.80 -12.04
N SER A 115 20.92 3.51 -12.06
CA SER A 115 21.93 2.46 -12.02
C SER A 115 22.52 2.20 -13.41
N ASP A 116 23.76 1.73 -13.44
CA ASP A 116 24.43 1.30 -14.67
C ASP A 116 23.64 0.20 -15.41
N LEU A 117 22.79 -0.53 -14.70
CA LEU A 117 21.88 -1.51 -15.27
C LEU A 117 20.95 -0.92 -16.33
N PHE A 118 20.43 0.29 -16.11
CA PHE A 118 19.58 0.97 -17.09
C PHE A 118 20.35 1.26 -18.39
N VAL A 119 21.63 1.65 -18.26
CA VAL A 119 22.53 1.86 -19.41
C VAL A 119 22.82 0.54 -20.12
N LYS A 120 23.10 -0.54 -19.39
CA LYS A 120 23.34 -1.89 -19.95
C LYS A 120 22.13 -2.39 -20.75
N ILE A 121 20.92 -2.25 -20.20
CA ILE A 121 19.66 -2.62 -20.86
C ILE A 121 19.45 -1.79 -22.13
N THR A 122 19.65 -0.48 -22.06
CA THR A 122 19.43 0.44 -23.20
C THR A 122 20.40 0.15 -24.35
N LYS A 123 21.64 -0.22 -24.04
CA LYS A 123 22.66 -0.58 -25.04
C LYS A 123 22.55 -2.02 -25.56
N GLN A 124 21.50 -2.77 -25.18
CA GLN A 124 21.30 -4.19 -25.52
C GLN A 124 22.49 -5.09 -25.17
N ASN A 125 23.33 -4.70 -24.20
CA ASN A 125 24.45 -5.53 -23.75
C ASN A 125 23.98 -6.53 -22.68
N THR A 126 23.08 -7.43 -23.09
CA THR A 126 22.41 -8.40 -22.21
C THR A 126 23.37 -9.42 -21.62
N ALA A 127 24.52 -9.67 -22.28
CA ALA A 127 25.55 -10.59 -21.80
C ALA A 127 26.29 -10.09 -20.54
N ALA A 128 26.31 -8.78 -20.29
CA ALA A 128 26.99 -8.17 -19.14
C ALA A 128 26.07 -7.96 -17.91
N ILE A 129 24.80 -8.40 -18.00
CA ILE A 129 23.83 -8.24 -16.93
C ILE A 129 23.91 -9.46 -16.00
N THR A 130 24.14 -9.20 -14.72
CA THR A 130 24.15 -10.26 -13.71
C THR A 130 22.73 -10.71 -13.38
N SER A 131 22.57 -11.98 -12.97
CA SER A 131 21.24 -12.55 -12.66
C SER A 131 20.53 -11.78 -11.55
N TYR A 132 21.24 -11.33 -10.51
CA TYR A 132 20.65 -10.58 -9.40
C TYR A 132 20.20 -9.17 -9.79
N GLU A 133 20.87 -8.50 -10.74
CA GLU A 133 20.43 -7.21 -11.29
C GLU A 133 19.09 -7.36 -12.03
N MET A 134 18.92 -8.44 -12.81
CA MET A 134 17.64 -8.75 -13.46
C MET A 134 16.53 -9.05 -12.44
N PHE A 135 16.86 -9.82 -11.41
CA PHE A 135 15.91 -10.09 -10.32
C PHE A 135 15.44 -8.79 -9.66
N ASP A 136 16.32 -7.81 -9.44
CA ASP A 136 15.95 -6.53 -8.85
C ASP A 136 14.99 -5.73 -9.74
N VAL A 137 15.23 -5.69 -11.06
CA VAL A 137 14.32 -5.03 -12.01
C VAL A 137 12.93 -5.66 -12.00
N VAL A 138 12.86 -6.99 -12.11
CA VAL A 138 11.58 -7.72 -12.08
C VAL A 138 10.87 -7.46 -10.76
N ARG A 139 11.61 -7.51 -9.66
CA ARG A 139 11.10 -7.23 -8.32
C ARG A 139 10.53 -5.82 -8.21
N VAL A 140 11.24 -4.78 -8.69
CA VAL A 140 10.75 -3.40 -8.69
C VAL A 140 9.50 -3.25 -9.56
N ALA A 141 9.45 -3.88 -10.73
CA ALA A 141 8.26 -3.87 -11.60
C ALA A 141 7.04 -4.51 -10.90
N LEU A 142 7.22 -5.66 -10.25
CA LEU A 142 6.18 -6.28 -9.42
C LEU A 142 5.76 -5.38 -8.25
N GLY A 143 6.70 -4.64 -7.65
CA GLY A 143 6.43 -3.65 -6.61
C GLY A 143 5.52 -2.52 -7.09
N VAL A 144 5.73 -2.01 -8.31
CA VAL A 144 4.86 -1.00 -8.94
C VAL A 144 3.44 -1.54 -9.12
N LEU A 145 3.29 -2.75 -9.66
CA LEU A 145 1.99 -3.39 -9.83
C LEU A 145 1.27 -3.61 -8.49
N LEU A 146 1.99 -4.10 -7.49
CA LEU A 146 1.48 -4.28 -6.13
C LEU A 146 0.99 -2.94 -5.54
N GLN A 147 1.74 -1.86 -5.76
CA GLN A 147 1.38 -0.54 -5.23
C GLN A 147 0.07 0.00 -5.82
N LEU A 148 -0.20 -0.25 -7.11
CA LEU A 148 -1.49 0.11 -7.72
C LEU A 148 -2.66 -0.61 -7.04
N VAL A 149 -2.51 -1.91 -6.75
CA VAL A 149 -3.54 -2.70 -6.06
C VAL A 149 -3.73 -2.22 -4.62
N VAL A 150 -2.65 -1.83 -3.94
CA VAL A 150 -2.69 -1.25 -2.59
C VAL A 150 -3.43 0.08 -2.59
N ILE A 151 -3.11 1.00 -3.50
CA ILE A 151 -3.81 2.29 -3.62
C ILE A 151 -5.31 2.08 -3.85
N ALA A 152 -5.67 1.19 -4.78
CA ALA A 152 -7.08 0.89 -5.07
C ALA A 152 -7.81 0.31 -3.85
N THR A 153 -7.18 -0.62 -3.14
CA THR A 153 -7.76 -1.27 -1.97
C THR A 153 -7.91 -0.30 -0.80
N THR A 154 -6.89 0.50 -0.50
CA THR A 154 -6.93 1.49 0.57
C THR A 154 -7.95 2.58 0.29
N THR A 155 -8.05 3.06 -0.95
CA THR A 155 -9.03 4.07 -1.35
C THR A 155 -10.47 3.56 -1.16
N ARG A 156 -10.76 2.33 -1.62
CA ARG A 156 -12.07 1.70 -1.41
C ARG A 156 -12.39 1.52 0.06
N LEU A 157 -11.41 1.11 0.86
CA LEU A 157 -11.56 0.95 2.31
C LEU A 157 -11.88 2.29 2.98
N LEU A 158 -11.14 3.36 2.67
CA LEU A 158 -11.34 4.70 3.23
C LEU A 158 -12.71 5.30 2.86
N GLN A 159 -13.19 5.05 1.64
CA GLN A 159 -14.53 5.45 1.21
C GLN A 159 -15.62 4.76 2.02
N ASN A 160 -15.47 3.45 2.27
CA ASN A 160 -16.41 2.68 3.08
C ASN A 160 -16.35 3.03 4.58
N MET A 161 -15.23 3.56 5.07
CA MET A 161 -15.07 4.09 6.44
C MET A 161 -15.68 5.49 6.63
N SER A 162 -15.91 6.25 5.56
CA SER A 162 -16.39 7.63 5.64
C SER A 162 -17.92 7.68 5.84
N PRO A 163 -18.46 8.64 6.60
CA PRO A 163 -19.90 8.82 6.75
C PRO A 163 -20.58 9.02 5.39
N PRO A 164 -21.80 8.51 5.17
CA PRO A 164 -22.53 8.79 3.93
C PRO A 164 -22.65 10.31 3.71
N LYS A 165 -22.30 10.78 2.51
CA LYS A 165 -22.61 12.15 2.09
C LYS A 165 -24.10 12.36 2.29
N ARG A 166 -24.48 13.34 3.11
CA ARG A 166 -25.87 13.78 3.19
C ARG A 166 -26.23 14.34 1.82
N THR A 167 -27.14 13.67 1.12
CA THR A 167 -27.84 14.27 -0.01
C THR A 167 -28.66 15.42 0.59
N SER A 168 -28.24 16.64 0.29
CA SER A 168 -29.03 17.85 0.59
C SER A 168 -30.19 17.97 -0.38
#